data_AF-A0A7C3FYT9-F1
#
_entry.id   AF-A0A7C3FYT9-F1
#
_cell.length_a   1.000
_cell.length_b   1.000
_cell.length_c   1.000
_cell.angle_alpha   90.00
_cell.angle_beta   90.00
_cell.angle_gamma   90.00
#
_symmetry.space_group_name_H-M   'P 1'
#
loop_
_entity.id
_entity.type
_entity.pdbx_description
1 polymer ?
#
loop_
_entity_poly.entity_id
_entity_poly.type
_entity_poly.pdbx_seq_one_letter_code
_entity_poly.pdbx_strand_id
1 'polypeptide(L)'
;MAGKDYYKILGLNRDASEKDIKQAYRRLARQYHPDVNPGDKSAEARFKEVNEAYEVLSDKEKRQKYNTYGDQWQYADQFEKAGANQNIRWDFSSSDPQGFQFDQGDLEDLFGGIFSRSRTGGFSRQARPRRGRDIEHPVEVTLEEAYNGSNRILSMQSREACPSCNGTGFIQNAVCSACMGSGTTSGMKRIEVKIPAGVKDGSRVRISGKGEAGYGGGKTGDLYLVVSVKPHKQFQRTGDNLKTEVDVPLMIALLGGEVQVPTLKGKLALKIPEETQNGREFKLTGQGMPILNSSSKGDLIAKVKVVLPEKLTDEEKKLYWQLATLRPSS
;
A
#
# COMPACT_ATOMS: atom_id res chain seq x y z
N MET A 1 4.34 -39.80 7.98
CA MET A 1 4.82 -40.08 6.61
C MET A 1 6.33 -40.21 6.70
N ALA A 2 6.89 -41.33 6.27
CA ALA A 2 8.32 -41.60 6.41
C ALA A 2 9.11 -40.73 5.42
N GLY A 3 9.99 -39.90 5.95
CA GLY A 3 10.95 -39.11 5.19
C GLY A 3 11.81 -39.93 4.23
N LYS A 4 12.22 -39.34 3.10
CA LYS A 4 13.14 -39.96 2.15
C LYS A 4 14.56 -39.83 2.70
N ASP A 5 15.06 -40.89 3.35
CA ASP A 5 16.44 -40.89 3.82
C ASP A 5 17.43 -41.09 2.64
N TYR A 6 18.03 -40.00 2.14
CA TYR A 6 18.98 -40.02 1.03
C TYR A 6 20.20 -40.92 1.29
N TYR A 7 20.62 -41.09 2.55
CA TYR A 7 21.70 -42.02 2.89
C TYR A 7 21.26 -43.48 2.68
N LYS A 8 20.02 -43.82 3.05
CA LYS A 8 19.46 -45.16 2.80
C LYS A 8 19.25 -45.42 1.31
N ILE A 9 18.86 -44.41 0.53
CA ILE A 9 18.70 -44.51 -0.93
C ILE A 9 20.04 -44.86 -1.60
N LEU A 10 21.14 -44.27 -1.13
CA LEU A 10 22.48 -44.59 -1.62
C LEU A 10 23.11 -45.84 -0.95
N GLY A 11 22.45 -46.43 0.06
CA GLY A 11 22.97 -47.56 0.82
C GLY A 11 24.20 -47.22 1.65
N LEU A 12 24.24 -46.01 2.21
CA LEU A 12 25.34 -45.45 2.99
C LEU A 12 24.88 -45.09 4.41
N ASN A 13 25.83 -44.99 5.34
CA ASN A 13 25.59 -44.40 6.65
C ASN A 13 25.74 -42.86 6.59
N ARG A 14 25.19 -42.17 7.60
CA ARG A 14 25.20 -40.70 7.67
C ARG A 14 26.60 -40.08 7.78
N ASP A 15 27.57 -40.87 8.25
CA ASP A 15 28.99 -40.53 8.40
C ASP A 15 29.83 -40.78 7.12
N ALA A 16 29.21 -41.24 6.02
CA ALA A 16 29.92 -41.54 4.78
C ALA A 16 30.70 -40.34 4.22
N SER A 17 31.90 -40.58 3.69
CA SER A 17 32.70 -39.54 3.05
C SER A 17 32.14 -39.15 1.69
N GLU A 18 32.51 -37.97 1.16
CA GLU A 18 32.11 -37.54 -0.20
C GLU A 18 32.56 -38.56 -1.27
N LYS A 19 33.71 -39.21 -1.03
CA LYS A 19 34.23 -40.27 -1.90
C LYS A 19 33.29 -41.48 -1.92
N ASP A 20 32.76 -41.87 -0.76
CA ASP A 20 31.84 -43.01 -0.63
C ASP A 20 30.48 -42.69 -1.28
N ILE A 21 29.98 -41.47 -1.11
CA ILE A 21 28.75 -40.95 -1.76
C ILE A 21 28.89 -41.02 -3.28
N LYS A 22 30.00 -40.53 -3.82
CA LYS A 22 30.29 -40.56 -5.27
C LYS A 22 30.46 -41.98 -5.81
N GLN A 23 31.05 -42.87 -5.02
CA GLN A 23 31.25 -44.27 -5.41
C GLN A 23 29.92 -45.05 -5.40
N ALA A 24 29.08 -44.85 -4.38
CA ALA A 24 27.76 -45.46 -4.29
C ALA A 24 26.85 -44.98 -5.43
N TYR A 25 26.85 -43.66 -5.71
CA TYR A 25 26.13 -43.09 -6.85
C TYR A 25 26.56 -43.73 -8.16
N ARG A 26 27.87 -43.81 -8.45
CA ARG A 26 28.37 -44.42 -9.70
C ARG A 26 27.97 -45.88 -9.85
N ARG A 27 27.93 -46.64 -8.75
CA ARG A 27 27.49 -48.04 -8.75
C ARG A 27 26.01 -48.15 -9.09
N LEU A 28 25.16 -47.39 -8.40
CA LEU A 28 23.70 -47.41 -8.57
C LEU A 28 23.27 -46.80 -9.90
N ALA A 29 23.92 -45.74 -10.36
CA ALA A 29 23.65 -45.09 -11.65
C ALA A 29 23.95 -46.01 -12.83
N ARG A 30 24.96 -46.88 -12.74
CA ARG A 30 25.23 -47.92 -13.76
C ARG A 30 24.20 -49.05 -13.70
N GLN A 31 23.75 -49.41 -12.50
CA GLN A 31 22.78 -50.47 -12.29
C GLN A 31 21.38 -50.09 -12.81
N TYR A 32 20.97 -48.83 -12.64
CA TYR A 32 19.64 -48.34 -12.99
C TYR A 32 19.64 -47.38 -14.19
N HIS A 33 20.71 -47.35 -14.99
CA HIS A 33 20.80 -46.45 -16.15
C HIS A 33 19.69 -46.77 -17.17
N PRO A 34 19.03 -45.76 -17.78
CA PRO A 34 18.00 -45.98 -18.79
C PRO A 34 18.49 -46.79 -20.00
N ASP A 35 19.75 -46.61 -20.40
CA ASP A 35 20.34 -47.35 -21.53
C ASP A 35 20.59 -48.84 -21.22
N VAL A 36 20.80 -49.18 -19.95
CA VAL A 36 21.04 -50.57 -19.51
C VAL A 36 19.71 -51.27 -19.18
N ASN A 37 18.67 -50.51 -18.83
CA ASN A 37 17.33 -51.00 -18.51
C ASN A 37 16.25 -50.26 -19.32
N PRO A 38 16.23 -50.40 -20.66
CA PRO A 38 15.27 -49.68 -21.50
C PRO A 38 13.83 -50.14 -21.22
N GLY A 39 12.96 -49.19 -20.88
CA GLY A 39 11.52 -49.42 -20.68
C GLY A 39 11.11 -49.94 -19.29
N ASP A 40 12.06 -50.16 -18.37
CA ASP A 40 11.76 -50.53 -16.99
C ASP A 40 11.44 -49.31 -16.12
N LYS A 41 10.14 -49.09 -15.86
CA LYS A 41 9.64 -47.99 -15.03
C LYS A 41 10.17 -48.04 -13.58
N SER A 42 10.50 -49.23 -13.08
CA SER A 42 11.01 -49.40 -11.72
C SER A 42 12.47 -48.96 -11.61
N ALA A 43 13.30 -49.31 -12.61
CA ALA A 43 14.67 -48.84 -12.72
C ALA A 43 14.73 -47.32 -12.94
N GLU A 44 13.83 -46.76 -13.75
CA GLU A 44 13.75 -45.31 -13.98
C GLU A 44 13.38 -44.54 -12.69
N ALA A 45 12.41 -45.05 -11.91
CA ALA A 45 12.04 -44.46 -10.62
C ALA A 45 13.22 -44.50 -9.62
N ARG A 46 13.91 -45.64 -9.53
CA ARG A 46 15.12 -45.78 -8.69
C ARG A 46 16.25 -44.88 -9.15
N PHE A 47 16.43 -44.70 -10.45
CA PHE A 47 17.44 -43.79 -10.99
C PHE A 47 17.16 -42.33 -10.63
N LYS A 48 15.90 -41.90 -10.69
CA LYS A 48 15.48 -40.56 -10.24
C LYS A 48 15.76 -40.33 -8.76
N GLU A 49 15.44 -41.32 -7.90
CA GLU A 49 15.74 -41.25 -6.46
C GLU A 49 17.25 -41.17 -6.18
N VAL A 50 18.05 -41.95 -6.89
CA VAL A 50 19.52 -41.96 -6.76
C VAL A 50 20.14 -40.64 -7.22
N ASN A 51 19.62 -40.04 -8.29
CA ASN A 51 20.05 -38.72 -8.76
C ASN A 51 19.70 -37.61 -7.75
N GLU A 52 18.47 -37.62 -7.24
CA GLU A 52 18.00 -36.69 -6.20
C GLU A 52 18.90 -36.78 -4.96
N ALA A 53 19.18 -37.99 -4.47
CA ALA A 53 20.05 -38.20 -3.32
C ALA A 53 21.49 -37.71 -3.55
N TYR A 54 22.04 -37.92 -4.74
CA TYR A 54 23.39 -37.46 -5.07
C TYR A 54 23.46 -35.94 -5.21
N GLU A 55 22.46 -35.28 -5.79
CA GLU A 55 22.45 -33.82 -5.92
C GLU A 55 22.51 -33.11 -4.56
N VAL A 56 21.82 -33.67 -3.56
CA VAL A 56 21.77 -33.11 -2.19
C VAL A 56 23.02 -33.48 -1.40
N LEU A 57 23.50 -34.73 -1.49
CA LEU A 57 24.62 -35.21 -0.68
C LEU A 57 26.00 -34.91 -1.27
N SER A 58 26.11 -34.59 -2.56
CA SER A 58 27.39 -34.25 -3.22
C SER A 58 27.84 -32.82 -2.97
N ASP A 59 26.90 -31.90 -2.73
CA ASP A 59 27.19 -30.52 -2.40
C ASP A 59 27.31 -30.34 -0.88
N LYS A 60 28.41 -29.73 -0.43
CA LYS A 60 28.72 -29.59 0.99
C LYS A 60 27.69 -28.74 1.74
N GLU A 61 27.16 -27.70 1.11
CA GLU A 61 26.18 -26.79 1.71
C GLU A 61 24.80 -27.46 1.77
N LYS A 62 24.36 -28.10 0.67
CA LYS A 62 23.08 -28.85 0.64
C LYS A 62 23.10 -30.04 1.62
N ARG A 63 24.22 -30.76 1.72
CA ARG A 63 24.40 -31.85 2.67
C ARG A 63 24.28 -31.38 4.12
N GLN A 64 24.87 -30.24 4.44
CA GLN A 64 24.74 -29.64 5.78
C GLN A 64 23.29 -29.28 6.09
N LYS A 65 22.59 -28.61 5.17
CA LYS A 65 21.16 -28.29 5.32
C LYS A 65 20.31 -29.55 5.49
N TYR A 66 20.58 -30.60 4.72
CA TYR A 66 19.92 -31.90 4.85
C TYR A 66 20.20 -32.60 6.18
N ASN A 67 21.43 -32.56 6.67
CA ASN A 67 21.77 -33.14 7.96
C ASN A 67 21.09 -32.41 9.14
N THR A 68 20.87 -31.09 9.01
CA THR A 68 20.23 -30.26 10.04
C THR A 68 18.70 -30.35 10.00
N TYR A 69 18.11 -30.28 8.81
CA TYR A 69 16.65 -30.12 8.63
C TYR A 69 15.96 -31.37 8.05
N GLY A 70 16.70 -32.43 7.73
CA GLY A 70 16.16 -33.66 7.14
C GLY A 70 15.50 -33.41 5.79
N ASP A 71 14.33 -34.01 5.56
CA ASP A 71 13.57 -33.86 4.31
C ASP A 71 13.13 -32.42 4.01
N GLN A 72 13.11 -31.55 5.01
CA GLN A 72 12.71 -30.14 4.87
C GLN A 72 13.86 -29.21 4.49
N TRP A 73 15.03 -29.75 4.11
CA TRP A 73 16.22 -28.97 3.77
C TRP A 73 15.99 -27.91 2.67
N GLN A 74 15.03 -28.13 1.77
CA GLN A 74 14.66 -27.16 0.73
C GLN A 74 14.05 -25.86 1.29
N TYR A 75 13.55 -25.92 2.53
CA TYR A 75 13.00 -24.77 3.25
C TYR A 75 14.01 -24.16 4.23
N ALA A 76 15.25 -24.67 4.31
CA ALA A 76 16.28 -24.18 5.23
C ALA A 76 16.52 -22.67 5.09
N ASP A 77 16.58 -22.16 3.86
CA ASP A 77 16.78 -20.72 3.60
C ASP A 77 15.58 -19.86 4.06
N GLN A 78 14.39 -20.45 4.16
CA GLN A 78 13.19 -19.77 4.67
C GLN A 78 13.14 -19.78 6.19
N PHE A 79 13.55 -20.89 6.83
CA PHE A 79 13.67 -20.97 8.29
C PHE A 79 14.77 -20.06 8.83
N GLU A 80 15.92 -19.94 8.15
CA GLU A 80 16.98 -19.00 8.52
C GLU A 80 16.54 -17.54 8.39
N LYS A 81 15.76 -17.20 7.35
CA LYS A 81 15.17 -15.86 7.19
C LYS A 81 14.07 -15.56 8.22
N ALA A 82 13.33 -16.57 8.67
CA ALA A 82 12.33 -16.44 9.73
C ALA A 82 12.95 -16.28 11.13
N GLY A 83 14.17 -16.81 11.35
CA GLY A 83 14.91 -16.65 12.60
C GLY A 83 15.56 -15.27 12.80
N ALA A 84 15.71 -14.47 11.73
CA ALA A 84 16.36 -13.16 11.76
C ALA A 84 15.40 -11.97 11.84
N ASN A 85 14.08 -12.19 11.90
CA ASN A 85 13.10 -11.10 11.92
C ASN A 85 11.88 -11.44 12.78
N GLN A 86 12.03 -11.30 14.10
CA GLN A 86 10.91 -11.30 15.04
C GLN A 86 10.07 -10.02 14.87
N ASN A 87 9.26 -9.94 13.81
CA ASN A 87 7.98 -9.20 13.78
C ASN A 87 7.34 -9.16 12.39
N ILE A 88 6.96 -10.32 11.83
CA ILE A 88 5.83 -10.33 10.88
C ILE A 88 4.93 -11.53 11.19
N ARG A 89 3.78 -11.22 11.78
CA ARG A 89 2.66 -12.13 11.99
C ARG A 89 1.94 -12.31 10.65
N TRP A 90 2.24 -13.39 9.93
CA TRP A 90 1.35 -13.93 8.90
C TRP A 90 0.59 -15.11 9.50
N ASP A 91 -0.71 -14.92 9.65
CA ASP A 91 -1.67 -15.89 10.14
C ASP A 91 -1.92 -16.98 9.08
N PHE A 92 -1.51 -18.21 9.36
CA PHE A 92 -2.04 -19.41 8.70
C PHE A 92 -2.62 -20.34 9.75
N SER A 93 -3.67 -19.88 10.42
CA SER A 93 -4.58 -20.69 11.21
C SER A 93 -5.53 -21.47 10.30
N SER A 94 -5.13 -22.70 9.98
CA SER A 94 -5.95 -23.93 9.85
C SER A 94 -7.43 -23.80 9.44
N SER A 95 -7.80 -24.42 8.31
CA SER A 95 -8.64 -25.64 8.32
C SER A 95 -8.95 -26.17 6.91
N ASP A 96 -8.71 -27.47 6.76
CA ASP A 96 -9.33 -28.42 5.82
C ASP A 96 -8.79 -28.62 4.39
N PRO A 97 -8.91 -29.87 3.87
CA PRO A 97 -7.81 -30.60 3.27
C PRO A 97 -8.24 -31.17 1.92
N GLN A 98 -7.88 -30.50 0.84
CA GLN A 98 -8.00 -31.07 -0.50
C GLN A 98 -6.64 -31.04 -1.18
N GLY A 99 -6.25 -32.22 -1.65
CA GLY A 99 -4.94 -32.49 -2.19
C GLY A 99 -4.56 -31.49 -3.28
N PHE A 100 -3.30 -31.07 -3.23
CA PHE A 100 -2.63 -30.46 -4.37
C PHE A 100 -2.53 -31.52 -5.47
N GLN A 101 -3.54 -31.52 -6.35
CA GLN A 101 -3.51 -32.26 -7.59
C GLN A 101 -2.60 -31.50 -8.55
N PHE A 102 -1.41 -32.06 -8.78
CA PHE A 102 -0.48 -31.57 -9.79
C PHE A 102 -1.13 -31.84 -11.16
N ASP A 103 -1.77 -30.83 -11.74
CA ASP A 103 -2.29 -30.92 -13.10
C ASP A 103 -1.14 -30.76 -14.11
N GLN A 104 -1.10 -31.69 -15.05
CA GLN A 104 -0.09 -31.83 -16.09
C GLN A 104 -0.33 -30.77 -17.17
N GLY A 105 -0.06 -29.50 -16.83
CA GLY A 105 -0.19 -28.34 -17.73
C GLY A 105 0.72 -27.18 -17.35
N ASP A 106 1.07 -27.04 -16.06
CA ASP A 106 1.90 -25.93 -15.54
C ASP A 106 3.41 -26.25 -15.47
N LEU A 107 3.87 -27.23 -16.24
CA LEU A 107 5.29 -27.47 -16.50
C LEU A 107 5.73 -26.97 -17.89
N GLU A 108 4.79 -26.53 -18.72
CA GLU A 108 5.04 -26.05 -20.09
C GLU A 108 5.42 -24.56 -20.12
N ASP A 109 4.88 -23.73 -19.22
CA ASP A 109 5.16 -22.29 -19.19
C ASP A 109 6.42 -21.90 -18.38
N LEU A 110 6.92 -22.78 -17.52
CA LEU A 110 8.17 -22.55 -16.79
C LEU A 110 9.39 -23.15 -17.52
N PHE A 111 9.21 -24.21 -18.31
CA PHE A 111 10.27 -24.80 -19.15
C PHE A 111 10.31 -24.24 -20.59
N GLY A 112 9.28 -23.48 -21.01
CA GLY A 112 9.25 -22.76 -22.29
C GLY A 112 10.20 -21.54 -22.37
N GLY A 113 10.76 -21.08 -21.25
CA GLY A 113 11.62 -19.90 -21.22
C GLY A 113 13.13 -20.14 -21.42
N ILE A 114 13.61 -21.38 -21.24
CA ILE A 114 15.06 -21.67 -21.19
C ILE A 114 15.54 -22.67 -22.26
N PHE A 115 14.72 -23.64 -22.69
CA PHE A 115 15.19 -24.70 -23.59
C PHE A 115 14.90 -24.48 -25.09
N SER A 116 14.21 -23.41 -25.48
CA SER A 116 14.03 -23.01 -26.89
C SER A 116 15.22 -22.20 -27.45
N ARG A 117 16.45 -22.51 -27.02
CA ARG A 117 17.69 -21.86 -27.52
C ARG A 117 18.47 -22.66 -28.55
N SER A 118 17.91 -23.70 -29.13
CA SER A 118 18.56 -24.36 -30.27
C SER A 118 17.55 -24.93 -31.26
N ARG A 119 17.01 -24.04 -32.11
CA ARG A 119 16.79 -24.23 -33.56
C ARG A 119 15.74 -23.25 -34.07
N THR A 120 16.13 -22.50 -35.11
CA THR A 120 15.26 -21.84 -36.09
C THR A 120 14.68 -20.46 -35.71
N GLY A 121 15.18 -19.42 -36.37
CA GLY A 121 14.42 -18.18 -36.63
C GLY A 121 14.80 -16.97 -35.78
N GLY A 122 15.23 -15.89 -36.44
CA GLY A 122 15.74 -14.64 -35.89
C GLY A 122 15.05 -14.10 -34.63
N PHE A 123 15.87 -13.76 -33.64
CA PHE A 123 15.47 -12.96 -32.48
C PHE A 123 15.21 -11.50 -32.87
N SER A 124 14.07 -11.22 -33.50
CA SER A 124 13.47 -9.89 -33.41
C SER A 124 12.51 -9.90 -32.22
N ARG A 125 13.04 -9.72 -31.00
CA ARG A 125 12.21 -9.38 -29.83
C ARG A 125 11.70 -7.96 -30.00
N GLN A 126 10.69 -7.79 -30.85
CA GLN A 126 10.01 -6.52 -30.96
C GLN A 126 9.22 -6.33 -29.67
N ALA A 127 9.72 -5.44 -28.81
CA ALA A 127 9.08 -5.06 -27.57
C ALA A 127 7.62 -4.67 -27.83
N ARG A 128 6.67 -5.48 -27.32
CA ARG A 128 5.25 -5.13 -27.42
C ARG A 128 4.98 -3.85 -26.63
N PRO A 129 4.17 -2.91 -27.17
CA PRO A 129 3.78 -1.72 -26.42
C PRO A 129 3.08 -2.11 -25.11
N ARG A 130 3.56 -1.60 -23.97
CA ARG A 130 2.94 -1.83 -22.65
C ARG A 130 2.51 -0.49 -22.07
N ARG A 131 1.30 -0.43 -21.50
CA ARG A 131 0.82 0.77 -20.80
C ARG A 131 1.72 1.08 -19.61
N GLY A 132 1.98 2.36 -19.36
CA GLY A 132 2.68 2.83 -18.18
C GLY A 132 1.85 2.61 -16.91
N ARG A 133 2.52 2.56 -15.76
CA ARG A 133 1.85 2.34 -14.48
C ARG A 133 1.15 3.62 -13.99
N ASP A 134 0.07 3.41 -13.27
CA ASP A 134 -0.60 4.50 -12.56
C ASP A 134 0.25 4.90 -11.35
N ILE A 135 0.30 6.20 -11.05
CA ILE A 135 1.06 6.77 -9.93
C ILE A 135 0.07 7.28 -8.90
N GLU A 136 0.32 7.02 -7.62
CA GLU A 136 -0.40 7.67 -6.52
C GLU A 136 0.49 8.72 -5.87
N HIS A 137 -0.05 9.92 -5.67
CA HIS A 137 0.67 11.01 -5.01
C HIS A 137 -0.20 11.58 -3.89
N PRO A 138 0.24 11.51 -2.61
CA PRO A 138 -0.48 12.13 -1.52
C PRO A 138 -0.43 13.64 -1.63
N VAL A 139 -1.54 14.33 -1.39
CA VAL A 139 -1.61 15.79 -1.39
C VAL A 139 -2.30 16.26 -0.13
N GLU A 140 -1.59 17.02 0.69
CA GLU A 140 -2.15 17.62 1.89
C GLU A 140 -2.90 18.91 1.56
N VAL A 141 -4.13 19.05 2.04
CA VAL A 141 -5.03 20.16 1.74
C VAL A 141 -5.57 20.72 3.06
N THR A 142 -5.70 22.04 3.18
CA THR A 142 -6.35 22.64 4.35
C THR A 142 -7.87 22.54 4.26
N LEU A 143 -8.58 22.77 5.36
CA LEU A 143 -10.04 22.72 5.34
C LEU A 143 -10.64 23.82 4.45
N GLU A 144 -10.01 24.99 4.40
CA GLU A 144 -10.41 26.12 3.56
C GLU A 144 -10.20 25.84 2.08
N GLU A 145 -9.08 25.20 1.71
CA GLU A 145 -8.83 24.76 0.34
C GLU A 145 -9.81 23.67 -0.07
N ALA A 146 -10.12 22.72 0.82
CA ALA A 146 -11.15 21.72 0.58
C ALA A 146 -12.55 22.37 0.44
N TYR A 147 -12.79 23.51 1.08
CA TYR A 147 -14.06 24.24 1.02
C TYR A 147 -14.20 25.07 -0.27
N ASN A 148 -13.15 25.76 -0.72
CA ASN A 148 -13.22 26.59 -1.93
C ASN A 148 -12.89 25.82 -3.21
N GLY A 149 -12.20 24.68 -3.08
CA GLY A 149 -11.44 24.10 -4.18
C GLY A 149 -10.15 24.89 -4.43
N SER A 150 -9.12 24.23 -4.97
CA SER A 150 -7.82 24.85 -5.19
C SER A 150 -7.14 24.31 -6.44
N ASN A 151 -6.45 25.18 -7.17
CA ASN A 151 -5.48 24.78 -8.18
C ASN A 151 -4.10 24.69 -7.53
N ARG A 152 -3.42 23.57 -7.70
CA ARG A 152 -2.09 23.31 -7.12
C ARG A 152 -1.13 22.94 -8.25
N ILE A 153 0.10 23.43 -8.17
CA ILE A 153 1.18 23.00 -9.07
C ILE A 153 1.99 21.94 -8.32
N LEU A 154 1.93 20.71 -8.79
CA LEU A 154 2.74 19.61 -8.25
C LEU A 154 3.99 19.44 -9.09
N SER A 155 5.14 19.27 -8.43
CA SER A 155 6.40 18.90 -9.08
C SER A 155 6.68 17.44 -8.76
N MET A 156 6.69 16.60 -9.78
CA MET A 156 6.91 15.16 -9.62
C MET A 156 8.01 14.70 -10.59
N GLN A 157 8.82 13.74 -10.14
CA GLN A 157 9.73 13.04 -11.03
C GLN A 157 8.93 12.10 -11.94
N SER A 158 8.97 12.35 -13.24
CA SER A 158 8.33 11.51 -14.25
C SER A 158 9.40 10.89 -15.13
N ARG A 159 9.21 9.61 -15.49
CA ARG A 159 9.97 8.98 -16.57
C ARG A 159 9.23 9.23 -17.86
N GLU A 160 9.87 9.93 -18.78
CA GLU A 160 9.34 10.18 -20.13
C GLU A 160 10.08 9.29 -21.14
N ALA A 161 9.44 9.01 -22.28
CA ALA A 161 10.09 8.26 -23.34
C ALA A 161 11.32 9.03 -23.82
N CYS A 162 12.47 8.34 -23.95
CA CYS A 162 13.69 8.97 -24.41
C CYS A 162 13.48 9.53 -25.83
N PRO A 163 13.68 10.83 -26.07
CA PRO A 163 13.41 11.43 -27.38
C PRO A 163 14.34 10.90 -28.47
N SER A 164 15.54 10.43 -28.10
CA SER A 164 16.52 9.90 -29.07
C SER A 164 16.16 8.52 -29.62
N CYS A 165 15.45 7.69 -28.86
CA CYS A 165 15.05 6.34 -29.28
C CYS A 165 13.53 6.11 -29.26
N ASN A 166 12.73 7.14 -28.99
CA ASN A 166 11.27 7.08 -28.88
C ASN A 166 10.77 5.96 -27.96
N GLY A 167 11.47 5.70 -26.86
CA GLY A 167 11.06 4.67 -25.89
C GLY A 167 11.55 3.25 -26.17
N THR A 168 12.28 3.00 -27.26
CA THR A 168 12.71 1.63 -27.62
C THR A 168 13.96 1.18 -26.86
N GLY A 169 14.79 2.12 -26.39
CA GLY A 169 16.10 1.84 -25.79
C GLY A 169 17.20 1.53 -26.82
N PHE A 170 16.87 1.41 -28.10
CA PHE A 170 17.82 1.06 -29.16
C PHE A 170 17.66 1.96 -30.39
N ILE A 171 18.77 2.32 -31.02
CA ILE A 171 18.82 3.05 -32.28
C ILE A 171 19.61 2.19 -33.26
N GLN A 172 19.01 1.77 -34.38
CA GLN A 172 19.66 0.96 -35.41
C GLN A 172 20.42 -0.27 -34.83
N ASN A 173 19.78 -1.02 -33.92
CA ASN A 173 20.34 -2.17 -33.19
C ASN A 173 21.51 -1.90 -32.23
N ALA A 174 21.88 -0.64 -32.00
CA ALA A 174 22.81 -0.23 -30.95
C ALA A 174 22.05 0.29 -29.71
N VAL A 175 22.63 0.10 -28.52
CA VAL A 175 22.09 0.65 -27.27
C VAL A 175 22.05 2.17 -27.36
N CYS A 176 20.89 2.78 -27.08
CA CYS A 176 20.75 4.23 -27.12
C CYS A 176 21.64 4.88 -26.04
N SER A 177 22.58 5.73 -26.45
CA SER A 177 23.51 6.42 -25.55
C SER A 177 22.82 7.40 -24.59
N ALA A 178 21.74 8.05 -25.03
CA ALA A 178 21.02 9.05 -24.24
C ALA A 178 20.25 8.46 -23.04
N CYS A 179 19.75 7.22 -23.16
CA CYS A 179 19.04 6.54 -22.08
C CYS A 179 19.74 5.27 -21.58
N MET A 180 20.93 4.98 -22.11
CA MET A 180 21.73 3.78 -21.80
C MET A 180 20.92 2.47 -21.90
N GLY A 181 20.05 2.37 -22.90
CA GLY A 181 19.20 1.19 -23.13
C GLY A 181 17.91 1.12 -22.31
N SER A 182 17.66 2.05 -21.39
CA SER A 182 16.45 2.04 -20.56
C SER A 182 15.17 2.44 -21.31
N GLY A 183 15.30 3.14 -22.44
CA GLY A 183 14.18 3.68 -23.21
C GLY A 183 13.50 4.90 -22.57
N THR A 184 13.85 5.27 -21.34
CA THR A 184 13.21 6.39 -20.62
C THR A 184 14.24 7.35 -20.03
N THR A 185 13.87 8.62 -19.89
CA THR A 185 14.68 9.63 -19.20
C THR A 185 13.87 10.20 -18.04
N SER A 186 14.48 10.27 -16.85
CA SER A 186 13.86 10.89 -15.67
C SER A 186 13.95 12.41 -15.76
N GLY A 187 12.83 13.10 -15.60
CA GLY A 187 12.75 14.56 -15.55
C GLY A 187 11.77 15.04 -14.49
N MET A 188 11.96 16.27 -13.99
CA MET A 188 10.94 16.92 -13.16
C MET A 188 9.84 17.48 -14.06
N LYS A 189 8.60 17.10 -13.77
CA LYS A 189 7.42 17.61 -14.45
C LYS A 189 6.57 18.42 -13.49
N ARG A 190 6.20 19.63 -13.90
CA ARG A 190 5.22 20.46 -13.21
C ARG A 190 3.85 20.21 -13.80
N ILE A 191 2.90 19.81 -12.97
CA ILE A 191 1.52 19.52 -13.38
C ILE A 191 0.61 20.39 -12.55
N GLU A 192 -0.19 21.22 -13.21
CA GLU A 192 -1.29 21.91 -12.55
C GLU A 192 -2.45 20.93 -12.37
N VAL A 193 -2.91 20.80 -11.15
CA VAL A 193 -4.00 19.91 -10.75
C VAL A 193 -5.09 20.72 -10.06
N LYS A 194 -6.34 20.45 -10.44
CA LYS A 194 -7.51 21.06 -9.82
C LYS A 194 -8.11 20.11 -8.80
N ILE A 195 -8.12 20.54 -7.54
CA ILE A 195 -8.77 19.83 -6.45
C ILE A 195 -10.18 20.39 -6.32
N PRO A 196 -11.24 19.57 -6.52
CA PRO A 196 -12.61 20.06 -6.47
C PRO A 196 -13.00 20.50 -5.05
N ALA A 197 -13.92 21.45 -4.96
CA ALA A 197 -14.52 21.82 -3.68
C ALA A 197 -15.32 20.63 -3.11
N GLY A 198 -15.28 20.48 -1.78
CA GLY A 198 -15.98 19.41 -1.06
C GLY A 198 -15.19 18.10 -0.92
N VAL A 199 -13.95 18.01 -1.41
CA VAL A 199 -13.10 16.80 -1.28
C VAL A 199 -13.02 16.33 0.16
N LYS A 200 -13.21 15.03 0.38
CA LYS A 200 -13.13 14.36 1.68
C LYS A 200 -11.70 13.85 1.92
N ASP A 201 -11.35 13.64 3.18
CA ASP A 201 -10.11 12.93 3.51
C ASP A 201 -10.11 11.53 2.86
N GLY A 202 -8.99 11.14 2.26
CA GLY A 202 -8.86 9.90 1.48
C GLY A 202 -9.45 9.96 0.06
N SER A 203 -9.99 11.10 -0.39
CA SER A 203 -10.53 11.22 -1.76
C SER A 203 -9.44 10.99 -2.81
N ARG A 204 -9.76 10.22 -3.85
CA ARG A 204 -8.85 9.92 -4.97
C ARG A 204 -9.23 10.74 -6.20
N VAL A 205 -8.42 11.73 -6.55
CA VAL A 205 -8.64 12.57 -7.74
C VAL A 205 -7.77 12.06 -8.89
N ARG A 206 -8.41 11.59 -9.96
CA ARG A 206 -7.72 11.04 -11.14
C ARG A 206 -7.36 12.14 -12.14
N ILE A 207 -6.10 12.18 -12.55
CA ILE A 207 -5.58 13.00 -13.63
C ILE A 207 -5.08 12.08 -14.74
N SER A 208 -5.88 12.00 -15.82
CA SER A 208 -5.64 11.05 -16.91
C SER A 208 -4.34 11.33 -17.68
N GLY A 209 -3.57 10.30 -17.98
CA GLY A 209 -2.36 10.37 -18.80
C GLY A 209 -1.18 11.11 -18.16
N LYS A 210 -1.19 11.28 -16.83
CA LYS A 210 -0.11 11.93 -16.06
C LYS A 210 0.66 10.96 -15.14
N GLY A 211 0.44 9.66 -15.29
CA GLY A 211 1.21 8.60 -14.62
C GLY A 211 2.54 8.31 -15.33
N GLU A 212 3.08 7.10 -15.16
CA GLU A 212 4.34 6.72 -15.82
C GLU A 212 4.17 6.57 -17.34
N ALA A 213 5.21 6.88 -18.11
CA ALA A 213 5.22 6.63 -19.54
C ALA A 213 5.11 5.13 -19.85
N GLY A 214 4.35 4.79 -20.90
CA GLY A 214 4.30 3.42 -21.41
C GLY A 214 5.58 3.03 -22.16
N TYR A 215 5.84 1.74 -22.21
CA TYR A 215 7.00 1.18 -22.91
C TYR A 215 6.67 0.91 -24.38
N GLY A 216 7.62 1.16 -25.29
CA GLY A 216 7.47 0.86 -26.71
C GLY A 216 6.29 1.57 -27.39
N GLY A 217 5.99 2.81 -27.01
CA GLY A 217 4.85 3.57 -27.54
C GLY A 217 3.49 3.24 -26.88
N GLY A 218 3.48 2.50 -25.77
CA GLY A 218 2.27 2.27 -24.98
C GLY A 218 1.74 3.56 -24.32
N LYS A 219 0.43 3.60 -24.03
CA LYS A 219 -0.21 4.74 -23.37
C LYS A 219 0.39 5.01 -21.99
N THR A 220 0.47 6.27 -21.60
CA THR A 220 0.83 6.69 -20.24
C THR A 220 -0.21 6.18 -19.23
N GLY A 221 0.25 5.86 -18.03
CA GLY A 221 -0.64 5.64 -16.88
C GLY A 221 -1.34 6.92 -16.43
N ASP A 222 -2.14 6.81 -15.39
CA ASP A 222 -2.84 7.95 -14.76
C ASP A 222 -2.19 8.34 -13.43
N LEU A 223 -2.40 9.58 -13.01
CA LEU A 223 -1.98 10.06 -11.70
C LEU A 223 -3.22 10.14 -10.80
N TYR A 224 -3.19 9.45 -9.66
CA TYR A 224 -4.20 9.56 -8.62
C TYR A 224 -3.65 10.40 -7.48
N LEU A 225 -4.31 11.51 -7.20
CA LEU A 225 -4.01 12.32 -6.03
C LEU A 225 -4.83 11.80 -4.87
N VAL A 226 -4.16 11.35 -3.82
CA VAL A 226 -4.83 10.93 -2.58
C VAL A 226 -4.85 12.14 -1.65
N VAL A 227 -6.02 12.72 -1.48
CA VAL A 227 -6.18 13.94 -0.69
C VAL A 227 -6.14 13.59 0.79
N SER A 228 -5.27 14.27 1.54
CA SER A 228 -5.28 14.27 3.00
C SER A 228 -5.68 15.65 3.52
N VAL A 229 -6.74 15.74 4.30
CA VAL A 229 -7.21 17.01 4.86
C VAL A 229 -6.56 17.24 6.22
N LYS A 230 -5.85 18.36 6.37
CA LYS A 230 -5.21 18.71 7.65
C LYS A 230 -6.25 18.95 8.74
N PRO A 231 -6.01 18.48 9.98
CA PRO A 231 -6.83 18.85 11.13
C PRO A 231 -6.89 20.38 11.28
N HIS A 232 -8.09 20.91 11.50
CA HIS A 232 -8.31 22.34 11.68
C HIS A 232 -8.50 22.67 13.17
N LYS A 233 -8.01 23.84 13.61
CA LYS A 233 -8.01 24.24 15.03
C LYS A 233 -9.40 24.55 15.58
N GLN A 234 -10.28 25.11 14.76
CA GLN A 234 -11.61 25.58 15.18
C GLN A 234 -12.77 24.72 14.66
N PHE A 235 -12.51 23.86 13.67
CA PHE A 235 -13.56 23.13 12.97
C PHE A 235 -13.24 21.65 12.95
N GLN A 236 -14.19 20.85 13.39
CA GLN A 236 -14.14 19.41 13.22
C GLN A 236 -15.13 19.01 12.12
N ARG A 237 -14.64 18.38 11.05
CA ARG A 237 -15.47 17.92 9.94
C ARG A 237 -16.05 16.55 10.25
N THR A 238 -17.37 16.39 10.09
CA THR A 238 -18.07 15.10 10.15
C THR A 238 -18.91 14.95 8.89
N GLY A 239 -18.44 14.16 7.93
CA GLY A 239 -19.05 14.08 6.60
C GLY A 239 -18.99 15.43 5.88
N ASP A 240 -20.15 16.00 5.56
CA ASP A 240 -20.26 17.32 4.92
C ASP A 240 -20.63 18.43 5.92
N ASN A 241 -20.83 18.06 7.19
CA ASN A 241 -21.10 19.00 8.27
C ASN A 241 -19.81 19.40 9.00
N LEU A 242 -19.84 20.57 9.61
CA LEU A 242 -18.78 21.07 10.48
C LEU A 242 -19.30 21.21 11.90
N LYS A 243 -18.42 21.00 12.88
CA LYS A 243 -18.67 21.30 14.29
C LYS A 243 -17.65 22.33 14.76
N THR A 244 -18.11 23.30 15.55
CA THR A 244 -17.26 24.31 16.18
C THR A 244 -17.78 24.63 17.57
N GLU A 245 -16.88 25.02 18.47
CA GLU A 245 -17.26 25.55 19.79
C GLU A 245 -17.28 27.07 19.72
N VAL A 246 -18.36 27.66 20.25
CA VAL A 246 -18.55 29.10 20.26
C VAL A 246 -18.57 29.56 21.70
N ASP A 247 -17.62 30.42 22.04
CA ASP A 247 -17.58 31.06 23.35
C ASP A 247 -18.73 32.06 23.46
N VAL A 248 -19.65 31.81 24.39
CA VAL A 248 -20.82 32.65 24.67
C VAL A 248 -20.67 33.25 26.07
N PRO A 249 -20.65 34.60 26.20
CA PRO A 249 -20.62 35.25 27.51
C PRO A 249 -21.79 34.84 28.38
N LEU A 250 -21.55 34.61 29.68
CA LEU A 250 -22.57 34.23 30.67
C LEU A 250 -23.84 35.09 30.58
N MET A 251 -23.68 36.40 30.47
CA MET A 251 -24.82 37.33 30.42
C MET A 251 -25.68 37.12 29.18
N ILE A 252 -25.08 36.83 28.02
CA ILE A 252 -25.81 36.55 26.77
C ILE A 252 -26.48 35.18 26.84
N ALA A 253 -25.83 34.19 27.45
CA ALA A 253 -26.46 32.87 27.65
C ALA A 253 -27.69 32.97 28.55
N LEU A 254 -27.66 33.81 29.59
CA LEU A 254 -28.76 33.99 30.53
C LEU A 254 -29.89 34.86 29.96
N LEU A 255 -29.56 36.05 29.44
CA LEU A 255 -30.54 37.06 29.04
C LEU A 255 -30.92 37.01 27.55
N GLY A 256 -30.25 36.16 26.78
CA GLY A 256 -30.34 36.16 25.33
C GLY A 256 -29.55 37.30 24.70
N GLY A 257 -29.32 37.20 23.40
CA GLY A 257 -28.58 38.20 22.63
C GLY A 257 -28.03 37.63 21.33
N GLU A 258 -26.94 38.21 20.84
CA GLU A 258 -26.29 37.78 19.60
C GLU A 258 -24.80 37.58 19.81
N VAL A 259 -24.25 36.50 19.24
CA VAL A 259 -22.81 36.18 19.27
C VAL A 259 -22.32 35.93 17.85
N GLN A 260 -21.09 36.32 17.56
CA GLN A 260 -20.46 36.03 16.27
C GLN A 260 -19.89 34.62 16.25
N VAL A 261 -20.38 33.80 15.31
CA VAL A 261 -19.90 32.44 15.05
C VAL A 261 -18.90 32.47 13.90
N PRO A 262 -17.69 31.91 14.06
CA PRO A 262 -16.77 31.74 12.94
C PRO A 262 -17.30 30.69 11.95
N THR A 263 -17.20 30.99 10.67
CA THR A 263 -17.54 30.10 9.55
C THR A 263 -16.38 30.11 8.55
N LEU A 264 -16.36 29.17 7.60
CA LEU A 264 -15.33 29.16 6.54
C LEU A 264 -15.45 30.33 5.54
N LYS A 265 -16.58 31.06 5.54
CA LYS A 265 -16.78 32.27 4.72
C LYS A 265 -16.39 33.57 5.45
N GLY A 266 -16.29 33.54 6.78
CA GLY A 266 -16.20 34.74 7.61
C GLY A 266 -16.98 34.57 8.92
N LYS A 267 -17.58 35.64 9.43
CA LYS A 267 -18.34 35.61 10.70
C LYS A 267 -19.84 35.71 10.43
N LEU A 268 -20.64 34.97 11.19
CA LEU A 268 -22.10 35.00 11.12
C LEU A 268 -22.68 35.34 12.49
N ALA A 269 -23.67 36.24 12.55
CA ALA A 269 -24.39 36.50 13.79
C ALA A 269 -25.33 35.32 14.11
N LEU A 270 -25.18 34.73 15.30
CA LEU A 270 -26.07 33.72 15.85
C LEU A 270 -26.86 34.34 17.00
N LYS A 271 -28.18 34.30 16.88
CA LYS A 271 -29.09 34.69 17.96
C LYS A 271 -29.15 33.58 19.01
N ILE A 272 -28.76 33.92 20.24
CA ILE A 272 -28.82 33.03 21.40
C ILE A 272 -30.10 33.35 22.17
N PRO A 273 -31.00 32.38 22.36
CA PRO A 273 -32.17 32.56 23.21
C PRO A 273 -31.74 32.65 24.69
N GLU A 274 -32.57 33.30 25.49
CA GLU A 274 -32.41 33.34 26.94
C GLU A 274 -32.36 31.93 27.55
N GLU A 275 -31.74 31.84 28.73
CA GLU A 275 -31.58 30.60 29.49
C GLU A 275 -30.87 29.46 28.73
N THR A 276 -30.01 29.81 27.77
CA THR A 276 -29.24 28.84 26.99
C THR A 276 -28.19 28.15 27.85
N GLN A 277 -28.31 26.82 27.93
CA GLN A 277 -27.38 25.98 28.67
C GLN A 277 -26.06 25.74 27.94
N ASN A 278 -25.00 25.51 28.72
CA ASN A 278 -23.70 25.12 28.19
C ASN A 278 -23.79 23.78 27.44
N GLY A 279 -23.10 23.67 26.30
CA GLY A 279 -23.13 22.50 25.44
C GLY A 279 -24.33 22.41 24.50
N ARG A 280 -25.32 23.32 24.57
CA ARG A 280 -26.42 23.39 23.60
C ARG A 280 -25.87 23.57 22.19
N GLU A 281 -26.35 22.76 21.24
CA GLU A 281 -25.96 22.84 19.84
C GLU A 281 -26.97 23.65 19.02
N PHE A 282 -26.47 24.61 18.24
CA PHE A 282 -27.24 25.37 17.26
C PHE A 282 -26.81 24.96 15.85
N LYS A 283 -27.81 24.64 15.01
CA LYS A 283 -27.56 24.26 13.63
C LYS A 283 -27.69 25.47 12.70
N LEU A 284 -26.61 25.79 12.01
CA LEU A 284 -26.52 26.85 11.01
C LEU A 284 -26.57 26.23 9.62
N THR A 285 -27.77 26.22 9.03
CA THR A 285 -28.04 25.54 7.76
C THR A 285 -27.21 26.11 6.61
N GLY A 286 -26.58 25.24 5.82
CA GLY A 286 -25.81 25.63 4.63
C GLY A 286 -24.47 26.33 4.89
N GLN A 287 -24.00 26.33 6.15
CA GLN A 287 -22.70 26.89 6.57
C GLN A 287 -21.61 25.82 6.74
N GLY A 288 -21.88 24.57 6.37
CA GLY A 288 -20.92 23.45 6.37
C GLY A 288 -20.10 23.34 5.08
N MET A 289 -19.57 22.14 4.82
CA MET A 289 -18.75 21.87 3.64
C MET A 289 -19.60 21.72 2.37
N PRO A 290 -19.10 22.09 1.18
CA PRO A 290 -19.75 21.77 -0.08
C PRO A 290 -19.84 20.26 -0.30
N ILE A 291 -20.96 19.82 -0.86
CA ILE A 291 -21.14 18.43 -1.25
C ILE A 291 -20.54 18.25 -2.64
N LEU A 292 -19.68 17.24 -2.80
CA LEU A 292 -19.04 16.94 -4.08
C LEU A 292 -20.10 16.72 -5.17
N ASN A 293 -19.92 17.37 -6.33
CA ASN A 293 -20.85 17.31 -7.48
C ASN A 293 -22.27 17.81 -7.20
N SER A 294 -22.49 18.62 -6.15
CA SER A 294 -23.76 19.28 -5.87
C SER A 294 -23.57 20.77 -5.61
N SER A 295 -24.64 21.55 -5.79
CA SER A 295 -24.66 22.97 -5.40
C SER A 295 -24.91 23.15 -3.90
N SER A 296 -25.42 22.12 -3.23
CA SER A 296 -25.76 22.15 -1.80
C SER A 296 -24.54 22.07 -0.90
N LYS A 297 -24.71 22.57 0.33
CA LYS A 297 -23.71 22.52 1.40
C LYS A 297 -24.30 21.81 2.61
N GLY A 298 -23.44 21.18 3.41
CA GLY A 298 -23.83 20.71 4.73
C GLY A 298 -24.06 21.87 5.71
N ASP A 299 -24.20 21.50 6.98
CA ASP A 299 -24.54 22.42 8.07
C ASP A 299 -23.33 22.66 8.98
N LEU A 300 -23.30 23.80 9.65
CA LEU A 300 -22.38 24.06 10.76
C LEU A 300 -23.13 23.90 12.08
N ILE A 301 -22.60 23.06 12.96
CA ILE A 301 -23.11 22.82 14.30
C ILE A 301 -22.24 23.65 15.26
N ALA A 302 -22.82 24.72 15.79
CA ALA A 302 -22.20 25.58 16.79
C ALA A 302 -22.58 25.07 18.18
N LYS A 303 -21.62 24.47 18.88
CA LYS A 303 -21.79 24.05 20.27
C LYS A 303 -21.47 25.22 21.20
N VAL A 304 -22.42 25.61 22.02
CA VAL A 304 -22.24 26.70 22.98
C VAL A 304 -21.25 26.28 24.06
N LYS A 305 -20.26 27.13 24.30
CA LYS A 305 -19.36 27.07 25.44
C LYS A 305 -19.54 28.34 26.25
N VAL A 306 -20.25 28.25 27.36
CA VAL A 306 -20.48 29.41 28.23
C VAL A 306 -19.17 29.78 28.92
N VAL A 307 -18.72 31.02 28.72
CA VAL A 307 -17.52 31.58 29.34
C VAL A 307 -17.89 32.55 30.45
N LEU A 308 -17.23 32.39 31.59
CA LEU A 308 -17.40 33.23 32.76
C LEU A 308 -16.55 34.50 32.64
N PRO A 309 -17.05 35.65 33.12
CA PRO A 309 -16.24 36.87 33.17
C PRO A 309 -15.05 36.72 34.13
N GLU A 310 -13.92 37.28 33.74
CA GLU A 310 -12.73 37.39 34.59
C GLU A 310 -12.60 38.81 35.15
N LYS A 311 -11.85 38.96 36.26
CA LYS A 311 -11.50 40.28 36.86
C LYS A 311 -12.72 41.13 37.23
N LEU A 312 -13.66 40.52 37.96
CA LEU A 312 -14.87 41.20 38.46
C LEU A 312 -14.54 42.38 39.37
N THR A 313 -15.20 43.51 39.12
CA THR A 313 -15.25 44.69 39.99
C THR A 313 -16.02 44.41 41.28
N ASP A 314 -15.84 45.25 42.29
CA ASP A 314 -16.54 45.08 43.57
C ASP A 314 -18.07 45.27 43.45
N GLU A 315 -18.51 46.10 42.50
CA GLU A 315 -19.94 46.24 42.18
C GLU A 315 -20.50 44.97 41.54
N GLU A 316 -19.81 44.40 40.54
CA GLU A 316 -20.23 43.15 39.90
C GLU A 316 -20.29 41.99 40.90
N LYS A 317 -19.29 41.87 41.79
CA LYS A 317 -19.30 40.86 42.86
C LYS A 317 -20.52 41.01 43.77
N LYS A 318 -20.90 42.23 44.15
CA LYS A 318 -22.11 42.48 44.96
C LYS A 318 -23.37 41.99 44.24
N LEU A 319 -23.48 42.25 42.94
CA LEU A 319 -24.62 41.79 42.12
C LEU A 319 -24.69 40.26 42.04
N TYR A 320 -23.55 39.59 41.83
CA TYR A 320 -23.51 38.12 41.83
C TYR A 320 -23.87 37.52 43.20
N TRP A 321 -23.45 38.16 44.29
CA TRP A 321 -23.86 37.75 45.65
C TRP A 321 -25.37 37.86 45.87
N GLN A 322 -25.98 38.95 45.41
CA GLN A 322 -27.44 39.11 45.47
C GLN A 322 -28.16 38.03 44.66
N LEU A 323 -27.66 37.71 43.47
CA LEU A 323 -28.16 36.60 42.65
C LEU A 323 -28.01 35.25 43.35
N ALA A 324 -26.87 34.98 44.00
CA ALA A 324 -26.62 33.75 44.75
C ALA A 324 -27.59 33.61 45.94
N THR A 325 -27.93 34.69 46.64
CA THR A 325 -28.95 34.65 47.69
C THR A 325 -30.35 34.35 47.18
N LEU A 326 -30.69 34.78 45.96
CA LEU A 326 -31.98 34.48 45.32
C LEU A 326 -32.03 33.04 44.77
N ARG A 327 -30.87 32.45 44.46
CA ARG A 327 -30.72 31.09 43.92
C ARG A 327 -29.74 30.29 44.78
N PRO A 328 -30.14 29.86 45.99
CA PRO A 328 -29.28 29.06 46.85
C PRO A 328 -28.94 27.74 46.14
N SER A 329 -27.65 27.48 45.95
CA SER A 329 -27.16 26.19 45.48
C SER A 329 -27.49 25.13 46.53
N SER A 330 -28.38 24.19 46.18
CA SER A 330 -28.74 23.05 47.03
C SER A 330 -27.57 22.08 47.20
#